data_AF-A0A948B1J3-F1
#
_entry.id   AF-A0A948B1J3-F1
#
_cell.length_a   1.000
_cell.length_b   1.000
_cell.length_c   1.000
_cell.angle_alpha   90.00
_cell.angle_beta   90.00
_cell.angle_gamma   90.00
#
_symmetry.space_group_name_H-M   'P 1'
#
loop_
_entity.id
_entity.type
_entity.pdbx_description
1 polymer ?
#
loop_
_entity_poly.entity_id
_entity_poly.type
_entity_poly.pdbx_seq_one_letter_code
_entity_poly.pdbx_strand_id
1 'polypeptide(L)'
;MQTELGQVNNFGEFISLIWAFGSRAIIAFAIFFIVLGAFYYIASAGNEEKIEQGKEMVYGSLIAIAIVLLSGVLIRILHQPTQGVIGHLSELPEVIGNATNILVSLIGAFSFLMLAYAGFLYLTGGGEKTRIMKAHRAFAYSIYGLIVGVLAYGIANTVIKFLI
;
A
#
# COMPACT_ATOMS: atom_id res chain seq x y z
N MET A 1 15.25 13.42 18.78
CA MET A 1 16.57 13.34 18.14
C MET A 1 16.41 12.43 16.93
N GLN A 2 16.66 12.93 15.72
CA GLN A 2 16.56 12.14 14.51
C GLN A 2 17.80 11.25 14.43
N THR A 3 17.63 9.94 14.37
CA THR A 3 18.73 9.01 14.07
C THR A 3 19.10 9.21 12.60
N GLU A 4 20.17 9.97 12.37
CA GLU A 4 20.82 10.05 11.06
C GLU A 4 21.25 8.64 10.66
N LEU A 5 20.83 8.22 9.47
CA LEU A 5 21.10 6.91 8.88
C LEU A 5 22.62 6.68 8.80
N GLY A 6 23.23 6.01 9.77
CA GLY A 6 24.64 5.60 9.66
C GLY A 6 25.39 5.28 10.96
N GLN A 7 24.94 5.72 12.13
CA GLN A 7 25.58 5.35 13.40
C GLN A 7 24.68 4.41 14.20
N VAL A 8 25.11 3.16 14.35
CA VAL A 8 24.46 2.16 15.19
C VAL A 8 25.28 2.07 16.46
N ASN A 9 24.84 2.77 17.51
CA ASN A 9 25.59 2.88 18.76
C ASN A 9 25.11 1.87 19.80
N ASN A 10 23.92 1.27 19.61
CA ASN A 10 23.35 0.29 20.53
C ASN A 10 22.60 -0.83 19.81
N PHE A 11 22.47 -2.01 20.43
CA PHE A 11 21.76 -3.16 19.86
C PHE A 11 20.28 -2.84 19.57
N GLY A 12 19.65 -2.00 20.40
CA GLY A 12 18.28 -1.52 20.14
C GLY A 12 18.16 -0.69 18.85
N GLU A 13 19.16 0.13 18.54
CA GLU A 13 19.21 0.91 17.29
C GLU A 13 19.48 0.02 16.07
N PHE A 14 20.25 -1.06 16.24
CA PHE A 14 20.45 -2.05 15.20
C PHE A 14 19.13 -2.75 14.83
N ILE A 15 18.37 -3.17 15.84
CA ILE A 15 17.06 -3.82 15.65
C ILE A 15 16.05 -2.85 15.01
N SER A 16 16.04 -1.58 15.42
CA SER A 16 15.16 -0.59 14.81
C SER A 16 15.56 -0.28 13.35
N LEU A 17 16.85 -0.32 13.02
CA LEU A 17 17.36 -0.19 11.66
C LEU A 17 16.92 -1.37 10.79
N ILE A 18 17.06 -2.60 11.27
CA ILE A 18 16.56 -3.79 10.56
C ILE A 18 15.05 -3.70 10.35
N TRP A 19 14.31 -3.28 11.37
CA TRP A 19 12.87 -3.09 11.28
C TRP A 19 12.49 -2.00 10.26
N ALA A 20 13.18 -0.86 10.28
CA ALA A 20 12.92 0.26 9.37
C ALA A 20 13.24 -0.09 7.91
N PHE A 21 14.35 -0.78 7.65
CA PHE A 21 14.69 -1.23 6.30
C PHE A 21 13.80 -2.39 5.85
N GLY A 22 13.56 -3.36 6.74
CA GLY A 22 12.73 -4.53 6.47
C GLY A 22 11.29 -4.17 6.15
N SER A 23 10.65 -3.33 6.97
CA SER A 23 9.27 -2.89 6.74
C SER A 23 9.10 -2.15 5.41
N ARG A 24 10.02 -1.23 5.06
CA ARG A 24 9.99 -0.50 3.78
C ARG A 24 10.17 -1.44 2.58
N ALA A 25 11.08 -2.39 2.67
CA ALA A 25 11.28 -3.40 1.63
C ALA A 25 10.03 -4.29 1.47
N ILE A 26 9.46 -4.79 2.57
CA ILE A 26 8.25 -5.63 2.54
C ILE A 26 7.08 -4.89 1.93
N ILE A 27 6.87 -3.61 2.26
CA ILE A 27 5.79 -2.80 1.66
C ILE A 27 6.01 -2.64 0.15
N ALA A 28 7.24 -2.35 -0.29
CA ALA A 28 7.55 -2.24 -1.72
C ALA A 28 7.31 -3.57 -2.47
N PHE A 29 7.73 -4.70 -1.88
CA PHE A 29 7.46 -6.03 -2.44
C PHE A 29 5.97 -6.36 -2.44
N ALA A 30 5.24 -6.06 -1.38
CA ALA A 30 3.80 -6.31 -1.31
C ALA A 30 3.05 -5.53 -2.40
N ILE A 31 3.41 -4.26 -2.62
CA ILE A 31 2.85 -3.47 -3.73
C ILE A 31 3.18 -4.13 -5.07
N PHE A 32 4.43 -4.57 -5.28
CA PHE A 32 4.84 -5.26 -6.49
C PHE A 32 4.07 -6.58 -6.73
N PHE A 33 3.82 -7.37 -5.70
CA PHE A 33 3.05 -8.62 -5.83
C PHE A 33 1.55 -8.37 -6.00
N ILE A 34 0.97 -7.33 -5.40
CA ILE A 34 -0.40 -6.89 -5.69
C ILE A 34 -0.51 -6.50 -7.16
N VAL A 35 0.47 -5.74 -7.66
CA VAL A 35 0.56 -5.32 -9.05
C VAL A 35 0.60 -6.54 -9.98
N LEU A 36 1.50 -7.49 -9.70
CA LEU A 36 1.70 -8.66 -10.54
C LEU A 36 0.48 -9.57 -10.52
N GLY A 37 -0.14 -9.77 -9.35
CA GLY A 37 -1.35 -10.57 -9.19
C GLY A 37 -2.55 -9.96 -9.92
N ALA A 38 -2.72 -8.64 -9.86
CA ALA A 38 -3.76 -7.94 -10.60
C ALA A 38 -3.55 -8.06 -12.12
N PHE A 39 -2.31 -7.93 -12.60
CA PHE A 39 -1.99 -8.16 -14.01
C PHE A 39 -2.29 -9.60 -14.44
N TYR A 40 -1.87 -10.59 -13.65
CA TYR A 40 -2.16 -12.00 -13.91
C TYR A 40 -3.66 -12.28 -13.97
N TYR A 41 -4.43 -11.72 -13.04
CA TYR A 41 -5.89 -11.85 -13.01
C TYR A 41 -6.53 -11.28 -14.29
N ILE A 42 -6.12 -10.10 -14.73
CA ILE A 42 -6.70 -9.43 -15.91
C ILE A 42 -6.22 -10.08 -17.22
N ALA A 43 -4.95 -10.46 -17.30
CA ALA A 43 -4.34 -11.08 -18.48
C ALA A 43 -4.63 -12.58 -18.61
N SER A 44 -5.28 -13.19 -17.62
CA SER A 44 -5.62 -14.62 -17.59
C SER A 44 -6.51 -15.07 -18.75
N ALA A 45 -7.25 -14.15 -19.40
CA ALA A 45 -8.13 -14.43 -20.53
C ALA A 45 -9.12 -15.60 -20.27
N GLY A 46 -9.50 -15.83 -19.01
CA GLY A 46 -10.39 -16.93 -18.59
C GLY A 46 -9.67 -18.22 -18.18
N ASN A 47 -8.34 -18.27 -18.19
CA ASN A 47 -7.57 -19.37 -17.61
C ASN A 47 -7.68 -19.33 -16.07
N GLU A 48 -8.33 -20.34 -15.51
CA GLU A 48 -8.65 -20.45 -14.08
C GLU A 48 -7.38 -20.56 -13.20
N GLU A 49 -6.35 -21.25 -13.67
CA GLU A 49 -5.05 -21.36 -12.99
C GLU A 49 -4.37 -19.99 -12.84
N LYS A 50 -4.37 -19.18 -13.91
CA LYS A 50 -3.78 -17.83 -13.88
C LYS A 50 -4.60 -16.86 -13.02
N ILE A 51 -5.93 -17.05 -12.98
CA ILE A 51 -6.83 -16.29 -12.10
C ILE A 51 -6.53 -16.61 -10.64
N GLU A 52 -6.37 -17.89 -10.30
CA GLU A 52 -6.08 -18.35 -8.94
C GLU A 52 -4.70 -17.87 -8.48
N GLN A 53 -3.66 -18.03 -9.31
CA GLN A 53 -2.33 -17.47 -9.05
C GLN A 53 -2.36 -15.96 -8.81
N GLY A 54 -3.13 -15.22 -9.64
CA GLY A 54 -3.29 -13.78 -9.47
C GLY A 54 -3.95 -13.41 -8.14
N LYS A 55 -4.97 -14.16 -7.72
CA LYS A 55 -5.62 -13.97 -6.41
C LYS A 55 -4.67 -14.30 -5.26
N GLU A 56 -3.95 -15.40 -5.34
CA GLU A 56 -3.02 -15.84 -4.29
C GLU A 56 -1.92 -14.80 -4.06
N MET A 57 -1.36 -14.23 -5.13
CA MET A 57 -0.39 -13.12 -5.03
C MET A 57 -0.97 -11.89 -4.31
N VAL A 58 -2.23 -11.54 -4.59
CA VAL A 58 -2.90 -10.42 -3.91
C VAL A 58 -3.15 -10.74 -2.44
N TYR A 59 -3.69 -11.92 -2.14
CA TYR A 59 -3.97 -12.34 -0.76
C TYR A 59 -2.69 -12.43 0.08
N GLY A 60 -1.62 -13.03 -0.44
CA GLY A 60 -0.32 -13.12 0.24
C GLY A 60 0.26 -11.74 0.57
N SER A 61 0.12 -10.79 -0.35
CA SER A 61 0.58 -9.41 -0.13
C SER A 61 -0.24 -8.67 0.92
N LEU A 62 -1.57 -8.86 0.95
CA LEU A 62 -2.43 -8.28 1.98
C LEU A 62 -2.10 -8.84 3.37
N ILE A 63 -1.81 -10.14 3.46
CA ILE A 63 -1.37 -10.78 4.72
C ILE A 63 -0.03 -10.18 5.18
N ALA A 64 0.93 -10.01 4.27
CA ALA A 64 2.22 -9.39 4.61
C ALA A 64 2.07 -7.96 5.12
N ILE A 65 1.23 -7.14 4.47
CA ILE A 65 0.91 -5.78 4.93
C ILE A 65 0.24 -5.82 6.31
N ALA A 66 -0.73 -6.70 6.51
CA ALA A 66 -1.40 -6.85 7.80
C ALA A 66 -0.42 -7.23 8.92
N ILE A 67 0.52 -8.15 8.67
CA ILE A 67 1.55 -8.54 9.64
C ILE A 67 2.47 -7.36 9.96
N VAL A 68 2.92 -6.59 8.98
CA VAL A 68 3.77 -5.41 9.21
C VAL A 68 3.04 -4.36 10.04
N LEU A 69 1.76 -4.11 9.74
CA LEU A 69 0.93 -3.18 10.51
C LEU A 69 0.73 -3.66 11.95
N LEU A 70 0.36 -4.93 12.15
CA LEU A 70 0.15 -5.51 13.48
C LEU A 70 1.46 -5.55 14.29
N SER A 71 2.57 -5.89 13.65
CA SER A 71 3.88 -5.92 14.30
C SER A 71 4.36 -4.51 14.69
N GLY A 72 4.07 -3.50 13.87
CA GLY A 72 4.31 -2.10 14.22
C GLY A 72 3.54 -1.67 15.48
N VAL A 73 2.30 -2.15 15.65
CA VAL A 73 1.50 -1.92 16.87
C VAL A 73 2.08 -2.69 18.07
N LEU A 74 2.46 -3.95 17.89
CA LEU A 74 3.05 -4.80 18.95
C LEU A 74 4.35 -4.23 19.52
N ILE A 75 5.26 -3.73 18.68
CA ILE A 75 6.55 -3.17 19.13
C ILE A 75 6.32 -1.97 20.05
N ARG A 76 5.31 -1.14 19.76
CA ARG A 76 4.94 0.04 20.57
C ARG A 76 4.42 -0.37 21.95
N ILE A 77 3.58 -1.41 21.99
CA ILE A 77 3.05 -1.97 23.25
C ILE A 77 4.17 -2.57 24.12
N LEU A 78 5.16 -3.21 23.51
CA LEU A 78 6.24 -3.90 24.23
C LEU A 78 7.36 -2.98 24.73
N HIS A 79 7.55 -1.78 24.15
CA HIS A 79 8.64 -0.86 24.52
C HIS A 79 8.30 0.15 25.63
N GLN A 80 7.07 0.15 26.18
CA GLN A 80 6.72 1.04 27.30
C GLN A 80 6.39 0.25 28.58
N PRO A 81 7.25 0.28 29.63
CA PRO A 81 6.81 -0.09 30.96
C PRO A 81 6.00 1.08 31.53
N THR A 82 4.67 0.95 31.44
CA THR A 82 3.66 1.59 32.30
C THR A 82 3.52 3.13 32.18
N GLN A 83 2.38 3.60 31.66
CA GLN A 83 1.35 4.30 32.45
C GLN A 83 0.04 4.40 31.66
N GLY A 84 -0.95 3.59 32.06
CA GLY A 84 -2.37 3.86 31.82
C GLY A 84 -2.87 3.80 30.37
N VAL A 85 -3.95 3.06 30.16
CA VAL A 85 -4.72 2.95 28.92
C VAL A 85 -5.20 4.31 28.34
N ILE A 86 -4.89 5.45 28.98
CA ILE A 86 -5.30 6.81 28.61
C ILE A 86 -4.18 7.60 27.87
N GLY A 87 -2.99 7.02 27.65
CA GLY A 87 -1.90 7.62 26.83
C GLY A 87 -2.04 7.46 25.31
N HIS A 88 -3.15 6.90 24.81
CA HIS A 88 -3.29 6.47 23.41
C HIS A 88 -3.33 7.60 22.37
N LEU A 89 -3.50 8.88 22.74
CA LEU A 89 -3.71 9.95 21.75
C LEU A 89 -2.44 10.41 21.03
N SER A 90 -1.26 10.18 21.60
CA SER A 90 0.03 10.58 21.00
C SER A 90 0.57 9.60 19.96
N GLU A 91 0.08 8.35 19.92
CA GLU A 91 0.48 7.35 18.91
C GLU A 91 -0.49 7.30 17.72
N LEU A 92 -1.75 7.73 17.91
CA LEU A 92 -2.76 7.77 16.85
C LEU A 92 -2.29 8.54 15.61
N PRO A 93 -1.69 9.75 15.70
CA PRO A 93 -1.26 10.49 14.51
C PRO A 93 -0.22 9.72 13.69
N GLU A 94 0.65 8.96 14.36
CA GLU A 94 1.70 8.18 13.69
C GLU A 94 1.18 6.89 13.08
N VAL A 95 0.27 6.16 13.76
CA VAL A 95 -0.40 4.98 13.18
C VAL A 95 -1.27 5.40 11.98
N ILE A 96 -2.05 6.46 12.13
CA ILE A 96 -2.91 7.00 11.08
C ILE A 96 -2.07 7.49 9.91
N GLY A 97 -0.96 8.19 10.18
CA GLY A 97 -0.03 8.65 9.14
C GLY A 97 0.61 7.52 8.34
N ASN A 98 1.12 6.49 9.02
CA ASN A 98 1.73 5.34 8.35
C ASN A 98 0.71 4.53 7.55
N ALA A 99 -0.47 4.26 8.13
CA ALA A 99 -1.54 3.56 7.44
C ALA A 99 -2.01 4.35 6.21
N THR A 100 -2.19 5.67 6.32
CA THR A 100 -2.55 6.55 5.21
C THR A 100 -1.51 6.49 4.10
N ASN A 101 -0.22 6.61 4.43
CA ASN A 101 0.85 6.54 3.44
C ASN A 101 0.85 5.20 2.68
N ILE A 102 0.67 4.09 3.39
CA ILE A 102 0.58 2.76 2.78
C ILE A 102 -0.63 2.68 1.85
N LEU A 103 -1.83 3.07 2.32
CA LEU A 103 -3.06 3.02 1.52
C LEU A 103 -2.97 3.90 0.27
N VAL A 104 -2.47 5.12 0.40
CA VAL A 104 -2.30 6.05 -0.72
C VAL A 104 -1.26 5.52 -1.71
N SER A 105 -0.19 4.87 -1.23
CA SER A 105 0.79 4.22 -2.11
C SER A 105 0.19 3.04 -2.90
N LEU A 106 -0.68 2.23 -2.27
CA LEU A 106 -1.40 1.15 -2.95
C LEU A 106 -2.35 1.70 -4.01
N ILE A 107 -3.13 2.73 -3.67
CA ILE A 107 -4.06 3.38 -4.61
C ILE A 107 -3.29 3.95 -5.80
N GLY A 108 -2.18 4.66 -5.54
CA GLY A 108 -1.34 5.22 -6.59
C GLY A 108 -0.76 4.15 -7.52
N ALA A 109 -0.22 3.06 -6.95
CA ALA A 109 0.28 1.93 -7.74
C ALA A 109 -0.84 1.28 -8.58
N PHE A 110 -1.99 1.01 -7.99
CA PHE A 110 -3.12 0.40 -8.68
C PHE A 110 -3.68 1.28 -9.80
N SER A 111 -3.79 2.59 -9.57
CA SER A 111 -4.19 3.56 -10.59
C SER A 111 -3.22 3.58 -11.76
N PHE A 112 -1.91 3.55 -11.52
CA PHE A 112 -0.91 3.49 -12.59
C PHE A 112 -1.06 2.22 -13.45
N LEU A 113 -1.37 1.08 -12.84
CA LEU A 113 -1.61 -0.16 -13.58
C LEU A 113 -2.87 -0.13 -14.41
N MET A 114 -3.97 0.39 -13.86
CA MET A 114 -5.22 0.50 -14.61
C MET A 114 -5.07 1.45 -15.80
N LEU A 115 -4.24 2.49 -15.68
CA LEU A 115 -3.84 3.33 -16.82
C LEU A 115 -3.09 2.53 -17.88
N ALA A 116 -2.07 1.76 -17.47
CA ALA A 116 -1.30 0.93 -18.39
C ALA A 116 -2.18 -0.13 -19.08
N TYR A 117 -3.07 -0.78 -18.35
CA TYR A 117 -4.03 -1.75 -18.88
C TYR A 117 -5.02 -1.10 -19.84
N ALA A 118 -5.57 0.07 -19.50
CA ALA A 118 -6.46 0.82 -20.38
C ALA A 118 -5.77 1.17 -21.71
N GLY A 119 -4.51 1.62 -21.65
CA GLY A 119 -3.70 1.89 -22.83
C GLY A 119 -3.47 0.64 -23.68
N PHE A 120 -3.05 -0.47 -23.05
CA PHE A 120 -2.85 -1.73 -23.75
C PHE A 120 -4.14 -2.25 -24.40
N LEU A 121 -5.26 -2.21 -23.69
CA LEU A 121 -6.56 -2.66 -24.19
C LEU A 121 -7.10 -1.76 -25.30
N TYR A 122 -6.81 -0.46 -25.26
CA TYR A 122 -7.15 0.47 -26.33
C TYR A 122 -6.35 0.18 -27.61
N LEU A 123 -5.02 0.00 -27.48
CA LEU A 123 -4.12 -0.27 -28.61
C LEU A 123 -4.39 -1.65 -29.25
N THR A 124 -4.63 -2.68 -28.43
CA THR A 124 -4.91 -4.05 -28.90
C THR A 124 -6.38 -4.30 -29.25
N GLY A 125 -7.26 -3.31 -28.98
CA GLY A 125 -8.71 -3.44 -29.17
C GLY A 125 -9.15 -3.50 -30.63
N GLY A 126 -8.31 -3.09 -31.59
CA GLY A 126 -8.52 -3.32 -33.02
C GLY A 126 -9.85 -2.82 -33.61
N GLY A 127 -10.53 -1.86 -32.97
CA GLY A 127 -11.85 -1.37 -33.40
C GLY A 127 -13.05 -2.08 -32.76
N GLU A 128 -12.85 -3.11 -31.93
CA GLU A 128 -13.93 -3.79 -31.23
C GLU A 128 -14.54 -2.84 -30.18
N LYS A 129 -15.77 -2.37 -30.42
CA LYS A 129 -16.48 -1.39 -29.57
C LYS A 129 -16.47 -1.79 -28.08
N THR A 130 -16.63 -3.07 -27.78
CA THR A 130 -16.64 -3.59 -26.42
C THR A 130 -15.29 -3.41 -25.71
N ARG A 131 -14.16 -3.72 -26.38
CA ARG A 131 -12.82 -3.52 -25.83
C ARG A 131 -12.48 -2.05 -25.66
N ILE A 132 -12.84 -1.22 -26.65
CA ILE A 132 -12.62 0.23 -26.60
C ILE A 132 -13.41 0.86 -25.45
N MET A 133 -14.67 0.45 -25.22
CA MET A 133 -15.45 0.93 -24.07
C MET A 133 -14.85 0.49 -22.74
N LYS A 134 -14.37 -0.75 -22.63
CA LYS A 134 -13.69 -1.24 -21.42
C LYS A 134 -12.42 -0.45 -21.14
N ALA A 135 -11.63 -0.12 -22.16
CA ALA A 135 -10.44 0.70 -22.03
C ALA A 135 -10.76 2.10 -21.49
N HIS A 136 -11.79 2.77 -22.04
CA HIS A 136 -12.22 4.08 -21.54
C HIS A 136 -12.71 4.03 -20.08
N ARG A 137 -13.44 2.99 -19.69
CA ARG A 137 -13.86 2.82 -18.29
C ARG A 137 -12.65 2.59 -17.39
N ALA A 138 -11.73 1.70 -17.76
CA ALA A 138 -10.52 1.45 -16.99
C ALA A 138 -9.69 2.73 -16.81
N PHE A 139 -9.56 3.53 -17.88
CA PHE A 139 -8.93 4.84 -17.83
C PHE A 139 -9.65 5.77 -16.84
N ALA A 140 -10.98 5.92 -16.95
CA ALA A 140 -11.74 6.77 -16.04
C ALA A 140 -11.60 6.33 -14.58
N TYR A 141 -11.73 5.03 -14.28
CA TYR A 141 -11.59 4.50 -12.92
C TYR A 141 -10.20 4.73 -12.34
N SER A 142 -9.15 4.63 -13.16
CA SER A 142 -7.78 4.89 -12.72
C SER A 142 -7.56 6.34 -12.29
N ILE A 143 -8.14 7.29 -13.04
CA ILE A 143 -8.08 8.73 -12.73
C ILE A 143 -8.89 9.05 -11.49
N TYR A 144 -10.12 8.52 -11.37
CA TYR A 144 -10.93 8.69 -10.17
C TYR A 144 -10.23 8.13 -8.93
N GLY A 145 -9.59 6.96 -9.02
CA GLY A 145 -8.80 6.38 -7.94
C GLY A 145 -7.65 7.27 -7.49
N LEU A 146 -6.92 7.86 -8.44
CA LEU A 146 -5.83 8.79 -8.16
C LEU A 146 -6.33 10.06 -7.45
N ILE A 147 -7.42 10.66 -7.95
CA ILE A 147 -8.03 11.85 -7.36
C ILE A 147 -8.48 11.56 -5.93
N VAL A 148 -9.20 10.44 -5.72
CA VAL A 148 -9.65 10.02 -4.39
C VAL A 148 -8.48 9.76 -3.46
N GLY A 149 -7.41 9.12 -3.94
CA GLY A 149 -6.20 8.87 -3.15
C GLY A 149 -5.52 10.16 -2.67
N VAL A 150 -5.39 11.16 -3.56
CA VAL A 150 -4.81 12.47 -3.20
C VAL A 150 -5.69 13.21 -2.20
N LEU A 151 -7.01 13.19 -2.38
CA LEU A 151 -7.96 13.81 -1.45
C LEU A 151 -7.94 13.11 -0.07
N ALA A 152 -7.92 11.79 -0.04
CA ALA A 152 -7.82 11.00 1.18
C ALA A 152 -6.54 11.34 1.96
N TYR A 153 -5.40 11.44 1.26
CA TYR A 153 -4.14 11.88 1.86
C TYR A 153 -4.25 13.28 2.48
N GLY A 154 -4.82 14.23 1.74
CA GLY A 154 -5.01 15.61 2.21
C GLY A 154 -5.87 15.69 3.48
N ILE A 155 -6.98 14.95 3.50
CA ILE A 155 -7.88 14.88 4.66
C ILE A 155 -7.15 14.26 5.86
N ALA A 156 -6.54 13.09 5.69
CA ALA A 156 -5.83 12.39 6.76
C ALA A 156 -4.70 13.24 7.36
N ASN A 157 -3.89 13.89 6.52
CA ASN A 157 -2.81 14.78 6.99
C ASN A 157 -3.35 16.01 7.72
N THR A 158 -4.52 16.52 7.32
CA THR A 158 -5.19 17.63 8.02
C THR A 158 -5.68 17.19 9.40
N VAL A 159 -6.29 16.00 9.51
CA VAL A 159 -6.72 15.43 10.80
C VAL A 159 -5.53 15.19 11.73
N ILE A 160 -4.43 14.64 11.22
CA ILE A 160 -3.18 14.42 11.97
C ILE A 160 -2.66 15.74 12.54
N LYS A 161 -2.56 16.79 11.71
CA LYS A 161 -2.12 18.12 12.15
C LYS A 161 -3.02 18.79 13.17
N PHE A 162 -4.30 18.43 13.21
CA PHE A 162 -5.25 18.95 14.19
C PHE A 162 -5.16 18.21 15.54
N LEU A 163 -4.64 16.97 15.53
CA LEU A 163 -4.56 16.11 16.71
C LEU A 163 -3.24 16.27 17.49
N ILE A 164 -2.22 16.88 16.90
CA ILE A 164 -0.89 17.16 17.48
C ILE A 164 -0.81 18.65 17.84
#